data_AF-A0A4Q6EE70-F1
#
_entry.id   AF-A0A4Q6EE70-F1
#
_cell.length_a   1.000
_cell.length_b   1.000
_cell.length_c   1.000
_cell.angle_alpha   90.00
_cell.angle_beta   90.00
_cell.angle_gamma   90.00
#
_symmetry.space_group_name_H-M   'P 1'
#
loop_
_entity.id
_entity.type
_entity.pdbx_description
1 polymer ?
#
loop_
_entity_poly.entity_id
_entity_poly.type
_entity_poly.pdbx_seq_one_letter_code
_entity_poly.pdbx_strand_id
1 'polypeptide(L)'
;MDIYRDVPCHCALGSIYQVLHAWGINVEEEIPWIRPWLMRYQMADGGLSCDNGAYLVKDEVPSSMVGTIAAFEAILLCTDREFTAEEKTFLRRGADFLIGRKLSEGSCTHHNAEERTEALGWKAPFFPRFYFYDTLRGLRALLRWSEKMKEPIPCESIAGVWRDLADTFGQAGVKNAGKQYAGARSFERTPSGEWTWGSAKVFPLLECCDQAGEVSPYLERQWKEVGDLMAANPSLQDLRGG
;
A
#
# COMPACT_ATOMS: atom_id res chain seq x y z
N MET A 1 6.40 1.10 -27.77
CA MET A 1 6.08 0.87 -26.35
C MET A 1 7.31 1.21 -25.56
N ASP A 2 7.26 2.33 -24.86
CA ASP A 2 8.30 2.81 -23.96
C ASP A 2 8.05 2.25 -22.57
N ILE A 3 8.95 1.41 -22.06
CA ILE A 3 8.78 0.72 -20.78
C ILE A 3 8.69 1.66 -19.57
N TYR A 4 9.14 2.91 -19.72
CA TYR A 4 9.09 3.90 -18.64
C TYR A 4 7.79 4.72 -18.65
N ARG A 5 7.02 4.69 -19.74
CA ARG A 5 5.81 5.52 -19.93
C ARG A 5 4.56 4.72 -20.20
N ASP A 6 4.70 3.60 -20.91
CA ASP A 6 3.59 2.84 -21.48
C ASP A 6 3.31 1.54 -20.72
N VAL A 7 4.10 1.23 -19.68
CA VAL A 7 3.94 0.01 -18.85
C VAL A 7 3.67 0.42 -17.40
N PRO A 8 2.42 0.36 -16.92
CA PRO A 8 2.11 0.79 -15.58
C PRO A 8 2.46 -0.30 -14.56
N CYS A 9 3.05 0.08 -13.41
CA CYS A 9 3.29 -0.84 -12.29
C CYS A 9 2.01 -1.12 -11.49
N HIS A 10 2.02 -2.20 -10.71
CA HIS A 10 0.96 -2.50 -9.73
C HIS A 10 0.69 -1.34 -8.77
N CYS A 11 1.76 -0.69 -8.30
CA CYS A 11 1.68 0.49 -7.44
C CYS A 11 0.87 1.66 -8.04
N ALA A 12 1.17 1.98 -9.30
CA ALA A 12 0.56 3.07 -10.03
C ALA A 12 -0.89 2.73 -10.38
N LEU A 13 -1.14 1.54 -10.93
CA LEU A 13 -2.52 1.13 -11.28
C LEU A 13 -3.41 1.04 -10.06
N GLY A 14 -2.95 0.47 -8.95
CA GLY A 14 -3.73 0.40 -7.71
C GLY A 14 -4.08 1.80 -7.20
N SER A 15 -3.13 2.74 -7.25
CA SER A 15 -3.37 4.13 -6.84
C SER A 15 -4.31 4.87 -7.80
N ILE A 16 -4.12 4.73 -9.11
CA ILE A 16 -5.00 5.31 -10.14
C ILE A 16 -6.43 4.79 -9.98
N TYR A 17 -6.59 3.48 -9.78
CA TYR A 17 -7.90 2.86 -9.57
C TYR A 17 -8.63 3.52 -8.40
N GLN A 18 -7.96 3.66 -7.26
CA GLN A 18 -8.53 4.29 -6.07
C GLN A 18 -8.91 5.76 -6.29
N VAL A 19 -8.06 6.52 -7.01
CA VAL A 19 -8.34 7.94 -7.33
C VAL A 19 -9.57 8.06 -8.24
N LEU A 20 -9.65 7.27 -9.31
CA LEU A 20 -10.78 7.30 -10.24
C LEU A 20 -12.08 6.90 -9.53
N HIS A 21 -12.03 5.83 -8.73
CA HIS A 21 -13.18 5.38 -7.94
C HIS A 21 -13.64 6.46 -6.93
N ALA A 22 -12.71 7.10 -6.22
CA ALA A 22 -13.03 8.20 -5.30
C ALA A 22 -13.64 9.42 -6.02
N TRP A 23 -13.38 9.58 -7.31
CA TRP A 23 -13.96 10.63 -8.15
C TRP A 23 -15.34 10.23 -8.73
N GLY A 24 -15.84 9.05 -8.39
CA GLY A 24 -17.13 8.54 -8.85
C GLY A 24 -17.10 7.89 -10.25
N ILE A 25 -15.91 7.63 -10.80
CA ILE A 25 -15.79 6.90 -12.07
C ILE A 25 -16.01 5.41 -11.80
N ASN A 26 -16.89 4.79 -12.60
CA ASN A 26 -17.03 3.35 -12.63
C ASN A 26 -15.83 2.71 -13.37
N VAL A 27 -14.75 2.46 -12.63
CA VAL A 27 -13.50 1.94 -13.20
C VAL A 27 -13.70 0.55 -13.82
N GLU A 28 -14.65 -0.25 -13.33
CA GLU A 28 -14.95 -1.57 -13.89
C GLU A 28 -15.55 -1.47 -15.29
N GLU A 29 -16.33 -0.43 -15.59
CA GLU A 29 -16.91 -0.20 -16.92
C GLU A 29 -15.94 0.53 -17.85
N GLU A 30 -15.27 1.58 -17.35
CA GLU A 30 -14.39 2.43 -18.16
C GLU A 30 -13.04 1.77 -18.46
N ILE A 31 -12.51 0.99 -17.52
CA ILE A 31 -11.18 0.37 -17.62
C ILE A 31 -11.22 -1.08 -17.11
N PRO A 32 -12.02 -1.96 -17.74
CA PRO A 32 -12.34 -3.31 -17.24
C PRO A 32 -11.13 -4.24 -17.09
N TRP A 33 -10.01 -3.90 -17.74
CA TRP A 33 -8.81 -4.74 -17.74
C TRP A 33 -7.94 -4.59 -16.49
N ILE A 34 -8.07 -3.52 -15.69
CA ILE A 34 -7.17 -3.30 -14.54
C ILE A 34 -7.30 -4.42 -13.51
N ARG A 35 -8.53 -4.76 -13.07
CA ARG A 35 -8.71 -5.77 -12.01
C ARG A 35 -8.20 -7.15 -12.43
N PRO A 36 -8.59 -7.70 -13.60
CA PRO A 36 -8.05 -8.98 -14.05
C PRO A 36 -6.53 -8.96 -14.21
N TRP A 37 -5.95 -7.83 -14.61
CA TRP A 37 -4.50 -7.67 -14.72
C TRP A 37 -3.83 -7.76 -13.35
N LEU A 38 -4.31 -7.01 -12.34
CA LEU A 38 -3.76 -7.05 -10.98
C LEU A 38 -3.78 -8.47 -10.38
N MET A 39 -4.89 -9.19 -10.55
CA MET A 39 -5.04 -10.54 -10.00
C MET A 39 -4.18 -11.57 -10.72
N ARG A 40 -4.03 -11.45 -12.06
CA ARG A 40 -3.24 -12.38 -12.88
C ARG A 40 -1.77 -12.45 -12.47
N TYR A 41 -1.19 -11.33 -12.05
CA TYR A 41 0.24 -11.24 -11.75
C TYR A 41 0.56 -11.44 -10.27
N GLN A 42 -0.41 -11.91 -9.45
CA GLN A 42 -0.13 -12.26 -8.06
C GLN A 42 0.87 -13.43 -7.97
N MET A 43 2.00 -13.18 -7.32
CA MET A 43 3.10 -14.13 -7.17
C MET A 43 2.72 -15.27 -6.22
N ALA A 44 3.52 -16.34 -6.19
CA ALA A 44 3.17 -17.57 -5.48
C ALA A 44 2.94 -17.36 -3.97
N ASP A 45 3.68 -16.43 -3.35
CA ASP A 45 3.58 -16.05 -1.94
C ASP A 45 2.40 -15.10 -1.62
N GLY A 46 1.63 -14.70 -2.64
CA GLY A 46 0.48 -13.80 -2.49
C GLY A 46 0.78 -12.32 -2.68
N GLY A 47 2.06 -11.94 -2.77
CA GLY A 47 2.47 -10.58 -3.07
C GLY A 47 2.49 -10.25 -4.56
N LEU A 48 2.87 -9.02 -4.87
CA LEU A 48 3.09 -8.47 -6.21
C LEU A 48 4.44 -7.76 -6.26
N SER A 49 5.01 -7.58 -7.44
CA SER A 49 6.21 -6.78 -7.64
C SER A 49 6.00 -5.70 -8.70
N CYS A 50 6.60 -4.54 -8.50
CA CYS A 50 6.63 -3.49 -9.52
C CYS A 50 7.86 -3.60 -10.42
N ASP A 51 8.82 -4.44 -10.05
CA ASP A 51 9.93 -4.80 -10.92
C ASP A 51 9.50 -5.93 -11.86
N ASN A 52 9.64 -5.71 -13.16
CA ASN A 52 9.37 -6.74 -14.17
C ASN A 52 10.39 -7.89 -14.07
N GLY A 53 11.62 -7.61 -13.64
CA GLY A 53 12.68 -8.61 -13.45
C GLY A 53 12.31 -9.67 -12.42
N ALA A 54 11.63 -9.26 -11.34
CA ALA A 54 11.10 -10.13 -10.30
C ALA A 54 10.28 -11.33 -10.83
N TYR A 55 9.52 -11.14 -11.91
CA TYR A 55 8.69 -12.20 -12.51
C TYR A 55 9.47 -13.20 -13.37
N LEU A 56 10.73 -12.89 -13.68
CA LEU A 56 11.63 -13.76 -14.44
C LEU A 56 12.47 -14.65 -13.53
N VAL A 57 12.58 -14.30 -12.25
CA VAL A 57 13.29 -15.07 -11.22
C VAL A 57 12.62 -16.45 -11.04
N LYS A 58 13.44 -17.49 -10.87
CA LYS A 58 12.97 -18.90 -10.84
C LYS A 58 13.24 -19.63 -9.54
N ASP A 59 14.18 -19.12 -8.75
CA ASP A 59 14.70 -19.75 -7.53
C ASP A 59 14.15 -19.11 -6.25
N GLU A 60 13.47 -17.98 -6.34
CA GLU A 60 12.75 -17.33 -5.23
C GLU A 60 11.50 -16.60 -5.73
N VAL A 61 10.73 -16.04 -4.79
CA VAL A 61 9.49 -15.30 -5.06
C VAL A 61 9.67 -13.84 -4.61
N PRO A 62 10.27 -12.97 -5.44
CA PRO A 62 10.60 -11.61 -5.06
C PRO A 62 9.38 -10.67 -5.21
N SER A 63 8.39 -10.84 -4.33
CA SER A 63 7.29 -9.89 -4.16
C SER A 63 7.67 -8.75 -3.20
N SER A 64 6.89 -7.67 -3.16
CA SER A 64 7.12 -6.52 -2.27
C SER A 64 5.82 -5.96 -1.68
N MET A 65 5.92 -5.39 -0.47
CA MET A 65 4.86 -4.66 0.24
C MET A 65 4.35 -3.49 -0.60
N VAL A 66 5.26 -2.69 -1.17
CA VAL A 66 4.92 -1.52 -2.01
C VAL A 66 4.19 -1.96 -3.27
N GLY A 67 4.64 -3.03 -3.93
CA GLY A 67 3.97 -3.58 -5.11
C GLY A 67 2.60 -4.17 -4.80
N THR A 68 2.42 -4.70 -3.59
CA THR A 68 1.20 -5.39 -3.19
C THR A 68 0.11 -4.44 -2.68
N ILE A 69 0.46 -3.48 -1.80
CA ILE A 69 -0.54 -2.78 -0.97
C ILE A 69 -1.57 -1.98 -1.79
N ALA A 70 -1.13 -1.27 -2.83
CA ALA A 70 -2.03 -0.42 -3.61
C ALA A 70 -3.03 -1.23 -4.44
N ALA A 71 -2.57 -2.37 -5.00
CA ALA A 71 -3.42 -3.30 -5.74
C ALA A 71 -4.41 -4.01 -4.80
N PHE A 72 -3.92 -4.45 -3.64
CA PHE A 72 -4.75 -5.04 -2.59
C PHE A 72 -5.88 -4.10 -2.16
N GLU A 73 -5.56 -2.84 -1.86
CA GLU A 73 -6.54 -1.80 -1.50
C GLU A 73 -7.53 -1.52 -2.64
N ALA A 74 -7.07 -1.46 -3.89
CA ALA A 74 -7.96 -1.21 -5.03
C ALA A 74 -9.05 -2.29 -5.14
N ILE A 75 -8.67 -3.57 -5.00
CA ILE A 75 -9.66 -4.66 -5.01
C ILE A 75 -10.51 -4.64 -3.74
N LEU A 76 -9.92 -4.41 -2.56
CA LEU A 76 -10.63 -4.51 -1.28
C LEU A 76 -11.61 -3.35 -1.02
N LEU A 77 -11.16 -2.12 -1.27
CA LEU A 77 -11.83 -0.89 -0.83
C LEU A 77 -12.73 -0.29 -1.90
N CYS A 78 -12.44 -0.55 -3.18
CA CYS A 78 -13.18 0.00 -4.32
C CYS A 78 -14.11 -1.05 -4.94
N THR A 79 -14.77 -1.82 -4.08
CA THR A 79 -15.74 -2.86 -4.47
C THR A 79 -16.95 -2.78 -3.55
N ASP A 80 -18.06 -2.32 -4.12
CA ASP A 80 -19.34 -2.10 -3.41
C ASP A 80 -20.34 -3.25 -3.58
N ARG A 81 -19.93 -4.28 -4.32
CA ARG A 81 -20.67 -5.53 -4.57
C ARG A 81 -19.98 -6.71 -3.90
N GLU A 82 -20.66 -7.86 -3.91
CA GLU A 82 -20.07 -9.12 -3.43
C GLU A 82 -18.80 -9.48 -4.20
N PHE A 83 -17.77 -9.93 -3.48
CA PHE A 83 -16.52 -10.37 -4.09
C PHE A 83 -16.73 -11.67 -4.87
N THR A 84 -16.14 -11.73 -6.06
CA THR A 84 -16.03 -12.97 -6.84
C THR A 84 -15.09 -13.96 -6.14
N ALA A 85 -15.13 -15.24 -6.54
CA ALA A 85 -14.24 -16.26 -5.99
C ALA A 85 -12.75 -15.96 -6.27
N GLU A 86 -12.44 -15.39 -7.43
CA GLU A 86 -11.09 -14.99 -7.81
C GLU A 86 -10.59 -13.85 -6.91
N GLU A 87 -11.41 -12.83 -6.68
CA GLU A 87 -11.05 -11.70 -5.79
C GLU A 87 -10.91 -12.14 -4.34
N LYS A 88 -11.77 -13.04 -3.85
CA LYS A 88 -11.62 -13.62 -2.52
C LYS A 88 -10.29 -14.36 -2.38
N THR A 89 -9.89 -15.10 -3.42
CA THR A 89 -8.61 -15.81 -3.46
C THR A 89 -7.44 -14.83 -3.48
N PHE A 90 -7.49 -13.80 -4.34
CA PHE A 90 -6.48 -12.75 -4.42
C PHE A 90 -6.31 -12.04 -3.08
N LEU A 91 -7.41 -11.60 -2.47
CA LEU A 91 -7.42 -10.90 -1.20
C LEU A 91 -6.96 -11.79 -0.04
N ARG A 92 -7.35 -13.07 0.00
CA ARG A 92 -6.85 -13.99 1.02
C ARG A 92 -5.33 -14.15 0.93
N ARG A 93 -4.80 -14.42 -0.26
CA ARG A 93 -3.35 -14.59 -0.47
C ARG A 93 -2.57 -13.30 -0.19
N GLY A 94 -3.13 -12.15 -0.57
CA GLY A 94 -2.54 -10.85 -0.24
C GLY A 94 -2.53 -10.58 1.26
N ALA A 95 -3.59 -10.97 1.98
CA ALA A 95 -3.62 -10.88 3.44
C ALA A 95 -2.62 -11.84 4.09
N ASP A 96 -2.52 -13.09 3.62
CA ASP A 96 -1.52 -14.07 4.08
C ASP A 96 -0.09 -13.53 3.89
N PHE A 97 0.19 -12.87 2.76
CA PHE A 97 1.44 -12.17 2.50
C PHE A 97 1.70 -11.06 3.53
N LEU A 98 0.74 -10.15 3.75
CA LEU A 98 0.85 -9.05 4.72
C LEU A 98 1.05 -9.56 6.16
N ILE A 99 0.33 -10.63 6.54
CA ILE A 99 0.44 -11.32 7.83
C ILE A 99 1.83 -11.96 7.98
N GLY A 100 2.29 -12.68 6.95
CA GLY A 100 3.62 -13.30 6.92
C GLY A 100 4.75 -12.30 7.05
N ARG A 101 4.53 -11.06 6.58
CA ARG A 101 5.43 -9.91 6.72
C ARG A 101 5.27 -9.13 8.01
N LYS A 102 4.33 -9.53 8.87
CA LYS A 102 3.96 -8.83 10.11
C LYS A 102 3.75 -7.32 9.91
N LEU A 103 3.33 -6.93 8.71
CA LEU A 103 3.20 -5.54 8.26
C LEU A 103 4.48 -4.67 8.29
N SER A 104 5.59 -5.12 8.87
CA SER A 104 6.80 -4.29 9.06
C SER A 104 8.09 -4.94 8.55
N GLU A 105 8.04 -6.21 8.14
CA GLU A 105 9.22 -6.93 7.65
C GLU A 105 9.31 -6.77 6.12
N GLY A 106 10.47 -6.31 5.64
CA GLY A 106 10.78 -6.26 4.20
C GLY A 106 11.18 -7.63 3.64
N SER A 107 11.62 -7.66 2.38
CA SER A 107 11.89 -8.94 1.70
C SER A 107 12.96 -9.82 2.31
N CYS A 108 12.64 -11.10 2.48
CA CYS A 108 13.62 -12.13 2.79
C CYS A 108 14.39 -12.61 1.55
N THR A 109 13.94 -12.26 0.35
CA THR A 109 14.58 -12.62 -0.92
C THR A 109 15.86 -11.83 -1.17
N HIS A 110 16.69 -12.33 -2.08
CA HIS A 110 17.88 -11.62 -2.55
C HIS A 110 17.52 -10.49 -3.54
N HIS A 111 16.61 -10.72 -4.48
CA HIS A 111 16.25 -9.74 -5.53
C HIS A 111 15.58 -8.49 -4.96
N ASN A 112 14.67 -8.63 -3.97
CA ASN A 112 14.03 -7.49 -3.29
C ASN A 112 14.68 -7.15 -1.94
N ALA A 113 15.99 -7.42 -1.77
CA ALA A 113 16.67 -7.19 -0.50
C ALA A 113 16.63 -5.74 0.00
N GLU A 114 16.52 -4.77 -0.90
CA GLU A 114 16.43 -3.34 -0.59
C GLU A 114 15.25 -3.00 0.33
N GLU A 115 14.16 -3.75 0.22
CA GLU A 115 12.96 -3.55 1.01
C GLU A 115 13.22 -3.70 2.53
N ARG A 116 14.24 -4.47 2.94
CA ARG A 116 14.64 -4.56 4.35
C ARG A 116 15.18 -3.24 4.89
N THR A 117 15.86 -2.47 4.05
CA THR A 117 16.36 -1.14 4.41
C THR A 117 15.22 -0.13 4.43
N GLU A 118 14.32 -0.20 3.44
CA GLU A 118 13.13 0.66 3.38
C GLU A 118 12.19 0.45 4.57
N ALA A 119 12.08 -0.80 5.04
CA ALA A 119 11.24 -1.18 6.18
C ALA A 119 11.53 -0.41 7.47
N LEU A 120 12.77 0.07 7.64
CA LEU A 120 13.16 0.91 8.77
C LEU A 120 12.38 2.24 8.79
N GLY A 121 11.95 2.73 7.63
CA GLY A 121 11.17 3.96 7.47
C GLY A 121 9.65 3.78 7.53
N TRP A 122 9.13 2.55 7.48
CA TRP A 122 7.69 2.30 7.38
C TRP A 122 6.88 2.65 8.63
N LYS A 123 7.54 2.90 9.77
CA LYS A 123 6.87 3.39 10.99
C LYS A 123 6.45 4.86 10.88
N ALA A 124 7.08 5.62 9.98
CA ALA A 124 6.77 7.02 9.78
C ALA A 124 5.55 7.14 8.84
N PRO A 125 4.45 7.79 9.25
CA PRO A 125 3.28 7.91 8.40
C PRO A 125 3.50 9.02 7.36
N PHE A 126 3.27 8.70 6.09
CA PHE A 126 3.38 9.68 5.00
C PHE A 126 2.01 9.97 4.39
N PHE A 127 1.81 11.20 3.94
CA PHE A 127 0.70 11.53 3.05
C PHE A 127 1.12 12.60 2.05
N PRO A 128 0.74 12.50 0.76
CA PRO A 128 0.12 11.35 0.07
C PRO A 128 1.10 10.17 -0.13
N ARG A 129 0.62 8.94 -0.32
CA ARG A 129 1.41 7.68 -0.32
C ARG A 129 1.53 6.97 -1.68
N PHE A 130 1.82 7.71 -2.75
CA PHE A 130 1.77 7.17 -4.13
C PHE A 130 2.54 5.84 -4.30
N TYR A 131 3.85 5.85 -4.05
CA TYR A 131 4.74 4.70 -4.20
C TYR A 131 5.32 4.25 -2.86
N PHE A 132 4.56 4.48 -1.78
CA PHE A 132 5.07 4.31 -0.43
C PHE A 132 4.16 3.43 0.41
N TYR A 133 4.78 2.67 1.29
CA TYR A 133 4.13 1.85 2.29
C TYR A 133 4.50 2.34 3.69
N ASP A 134 3.50 2.53 4.54
CA ASP A 134 3.69 2.65 5.98
C ASP A 134 2.82 1.62 6.71
N THR A 135 3.22 1.31 7.94
CA THR A 135 2.57 0.30 8.76
C THR A 135 1.12 0.68 9.12
N LEU A 136 0.77 1.98 9.16
CA LEU A 136 -0.61 2.43 9.33
C LEU A 136 -1.46 2.03 8.11
N ARG A 137 -0.95 2.23 6.88
CA ARG A 137 -1.60 1.78 5.64
C ARG A 137 -1.82 0.27 5.63
N GLY A 138 -0.77 -0.49 5.95
CA GLY A 138 -0.84 -1.96 6.00
C GLY A 138 -1.83 -2.49 7.03
N LEU A 139 -1.78 -1.96 8.25
CA LEU A 139 -2.68 -2.36 9.33
C LEU A 139 -4.15 -2.05 8.98
N ARG A 140 -4.42 -0.86 8.45
CA ARG A 140 -5.76 -0.48 8.00
C ARG A 140 -6.29 -1.42 6.92
N ALA A 141 -5.48 -1.72 5.91
CA ALA A 141 -5.86 -2.60 4.82
C ALA A 141 -6.17 -4.03 5.34
N LEU A 142 -5.33 -4.57 6.22
CA LEU A 142 -5.52 -5.90 6.78
C LEU A 142 -6.76 -5.98 7.68
N LEU A 143 -7.01 -4.96 8.51
CA LEU A 143 -8.22 -4.89 9.34
C LEU A 143 -9.49 -4.79 8.50
N ARG A 144 -9.48 -4.00 7.43
CA ARG A 144 -10.61 -3.93 6.48
C ARG A 144 -10.84 -5.24 5.76
N TRP A 145 -9.78 -5.97 5.43
CA TRP A 145 -9.90 -7.31 4.87
C TRP A 145 -10.56 -8.26 5.87
N SER A 146 -10.08 -8.31 7.11
CA SER A 146 -10.67 -9.14 8.17
C SER A 146 -12.14 -8.82 8.41
N GLU A 147 -12.50 -7.52 8.45
CA GLU A 147 -13.89 -7.08 8.60
C GLU A 147 -14.78 -7.54 7.44
N LYS A 148 -14.34 -7.33 6.19
CA LYS A 148 -15.13 -7.65 4.99
C LYS A 148 -15.21 -9.16 4.73
N MET A 149 -14.14 -9.89 4.99
CA MET A 149 -14.06 -11.34 4.74
C MET A 149 -14.47 -12.20 5.93
N LYS A 150 -14.62 -11.61 7.12
CA LYS A 150 -14.88 -12.33 8.39
C LYS A 150 -13.80 -13.36 8.70
N GLU A 151 -12.57 -13.07 8.31
CA GLU A 151 -11.39 -13.90 8.55
C GLU A 151 -10.58 -13.34 9.72
N PRO A 152 -10.03 -14.18 10.62
CA PRO A 152 -9.26 -13.71 11.77
C PRO A 152 -7.87 -13.21 11.36
N ILE A 153 -7.32 -12.31 12.17
CA ILE A 153 -5.91 -11.90 12.08
C ILE A 153 -5.18 -12.48 13.30
N PRO A 154 -4.06 -13.19 13.11
CA PRO A 154 -3.22 -13.63 14.22
C PRO A 154 -2.66 -12.43 14.98
N CYS A 155 -2.93 -12.32 16.30
CA CYS A 155 -2.51 -11.18 17.12
C CYS A 155 -1.02 -10.87 16.98
N GLU A 156 -0.18 -11.92 17.03
CA GLU A 156 1.27 -11.83 16.94
C GLU A 156 1.78 -11.21 15.64
N SER A 157 0.98 -11.29 14.57
CA SER A 157 1.35 -10.73 13.26
C SER A 157 1.23 -9.19 13.22
N ILE A 158 0.44 -8.59 14.11
CA ILE A 158 0.22 -7.14 14.14
C ILE A 158 0.58 -6.48 15.47
N ALA A 159 0.84 -7.26 16.53
CA ALA A 159 1.06 -6.75 17.88
C ALA A 159 2.17 -5.69 17.96
N GLY A 160 3.30 -5.94 17.29
CA GLY A 160 4.43 -5.02 17.25
C GLY A 160 4.06 -3.69 16.56
N VAL A 161 3.43 -3.79 15.38
CA VAL A 161 2.97 -2.62 14.63
C VAL A 161 1.92 -1.83 15.39
N TRP A 162 0.94 -2.49 16.01
CA TRP A 162 -0.07 -1.83 16.83
C TRP A 162 0.55 -1.02 17.96
N ARG A 163 1.49 -1.63 18.71
CA ARG A 163 2.18 -0.94 19.80
C ARG A 163 2.99 0.24 19.30
N ASP A 164 3.78 0.05 18.25
CA ASP A 164 4.59 1.11 17.64
C ASP A 164 3.71 2.30 17.22
N LEU A 165 2.57 2.04 16.55
CA LEU A 165 1.65 3.09 16.10
C LEU A 165 0.95 3.78 17.27
N ALA A 166 0.52 3.03 18.29
CA ALA A 166 -0.11 3.57 19.48
C ALA A 166 0.86 4.49 20.26
N ASP A 167 2.11 4.06 20.41
CA ASP A 167 3.18 4.84 21.04
C ASP A 167 3.52 6.09 20.22
N THR A 168 3.54 5.98 18.89
CA THR A 168 3.92 7.07 18.00
C THR A 168 2.83 8.15 17.90
N PHE A 169 1.55 7.76 17.81
CA PHE A 169 0.48 8.71 17.51
C PHE A 169 -0.20 9.29 18.74
N GLY A 170 -0.22 8.56 19.86
CA GLY A 170 -0.66 9.05 21.17
C GLY A 170 -1.90 9.98 21.13
N GLN A 171 -1.87 11.05 21.93
CA GLN A 171 -2.94 12.08 21.96
C GLN A 171 -2.65 13.31 21.09
N ALA A 172 -1.45 13.42 20.49
CA ALA A 172 -0.99 14.65 19.82
C ALA A 172 -1.40 14.76 18.34
N GLY A 173 -2.26 13.85 17.86
CA GLY A 173 -2.67 13.76 16.45
C GLY A 173 -1.62 13.08 15.57
N VAL A 174 -2.04 12.60 14.40
CA VAL A 174 -1.14 11.89 13.47
C VAL A 174 -0.45 12.90 12.56
N LYS A 175 0.83 13.15 12.82
CA LYS A 175 1.66 14.10 12.07
C LYS A 175 2.26 13.46 10.83
N ASN A 176 2.26 14.18 9.72
CA ASN A 176 2.89 13.72 8.50
C ASN A 176 4.43 13.73 8.64
N ALA A 177 5.09 12.64 8.25
CA ALA A 177 6.55 12.53 8.29
C ALA A 177 7.25 13.40 7.23
N GLY A 178 6.51 13.85 6.20
CA GLY A 178 6.98 14.84 5.24
C GLY A 178 7.06 14.32 3.81
N LYS A 179 8.19 14.61 3.14
CA LYS A 179 8.35 14.43 1.69
C LYS A 179 9.02 13.11 1.35
N GLN A 180 8.24 12.04 1.16
CA GLN A 180 8.76 10.73 0.76
C GLN A 180 9.54 10.74 -0.56
N TYR A 181 9.25 11.71 -1.43
CA TYR A 181 9.86 11.85 -2.77
C TYR A 181 11.04 12.84 -2.77
N ALA A 182 11.49 13.32 -1.61
CA ALA A 182 12.63 14.23 -1.53
C ALA A 182 13.88 13.58 -2.14
N GLY A 183 14.52 14.28 -3.07
CA GLY A 183 15.67 13.76 -3.82
C GLY A 183 15.31 12.76 -4.93
N ALA A 184 14.03 12.45 -5.14
CA ALA A 184 13.60 11.61 -6.23
C ALA A 184 13.83 12.29 -7.59
N ARG A 185 13.98 11.45 -8.61
CA ARG A 185 14.10 11.86 -10.01
C ARG A 185 12.80 11.58 -10.74
N SER A 186 12.49 12.39 -11.74
CA SER A 186 11.36 12.16 -12.64
C SER A 186 11.81 12.25 -14.08
N PHE A 187 11.09 11.55 -14.96
CA PHE A 187 11.34 11.60 -16.39
C PHE A 187 10.61 12.80 -16.99
N GLU A 188 11.35 13.72 -17.58
CA GLU A 188 10.81 14.98 -18.09
C GLU A 188 11.06 15.12 -19.59
N ARG A 189 10.08 15.70 -20.28
CA ARG A 189 10.21 16.03 -21.69
C ARG A 189 10.87 17.39 -21.84
N THR A 190 12.01 17.43 -22.53
CA THR A 190 12.73 18.66 -22.85
C THR A 190 11.95 19.49 -23.88
N PRO A 191 12.26 20.80 -24.02
CA PRO A 191 11.69 21.62 -25.08
C PRO A 191 11.97 21.10 -26.51
N SER A 192 13.06 20.35 -26.70
CA SER A 192 13.39 19.69 -27.98
C SER A 192 12.55 18.43 -28.24
N GLY A 193 11.73 18.01 -27.26
CA GLY A 193 10.87 16.84 -27.36
C GLY A 193 11.53 15.53 -26.93
N GLU A 194 12.81 15.56 -26.54
CA GLU A 194 13.54 14.44 -25.96
C GLU A 194 13.11 14.20 -24.51
N TRP A 195 13.39 13.00 -23.99
CA TRP A 195 13.10 12.69 -22.60
C TRP A 195 14.38 12.47 -21.81
N THR A 196 14.46 13.08 -20.64
CA THR A 196 15.64 13.02 -19.77
C THR A 196 15.23 12.91 -18.31
N TRP A 197 16.10 12.30 -17.51
CA TRP A 197 15.91 12.25 -16.06
C TRP A 197 16.28 13.60 -15.42
N GLY A 198 15.28 14.28 -14.87
CA GLY A 198 15.43 15.48 -14.06
C GLY A 198 15.11 15.24 -12.58
N SER A 199 15.17 16.32 -11.79
CA SER A 199 14.64 16.31 -10.42
C SER A 199 13.12 16.17 -10.45
N ALA A 200 12.53 15.44 -9.49
CA ALA A 200 11.08 15.37 -9.38
C ALA A 200 10.48 16.77 -9.19
N LYS A 201 9.47 17.10 -10.01
CA LYS A 201 8.65 18.31 -9.87
C LYS A 201 7.45 18.06 -8.98
N VAL A 202 7.07 19.10 -8.26
CA VAL A 202 5.89 19.12 -7.38
C VAL A 202 4.82 20.01 -7.95
N PHE A 203 3.59 19.81 -7.50
CA PHE A 203 2.44 20.65 -7.84
C PHE A 203 1.78 21.16 -6.54
N PRO A 204 1.03 22.28 -6.57
CA PRO A 204 0.60 22.96 -5.35
C PRO A 204 -0.16 22.09 -4.34
N LEU A 205 -0.99 21.15 -4.84
CA LEU A 205 -1.73 20.23 -3.96
C LEU A 205 -0.78 19.25 -3.24
N LEU A 206 0.27 18.77 -3.89
CA LEU A 206 1.28 17.91 -3.27
C LEU A 206 1.99 18.64 -2.13
N GLU A 207 2.43 19.89 -2.38
CA GLU A 207 3.09 20.74 -1.37
C GLU A 207 2.19 21.09 -0.19
N CYS A 208 0.88 21.20 -0.42
CA CYS A 208 -0.08 21.46 0.64
C CYS A 208 -0.31 20.23 1.52
N CYS A 209 -0.28 19.03 0.94
CA CYS A 209 -0.61 17.78 1.64
C CYS A 209 0.58 17.11 2.32
N ASP A 210 1.82 17.46 1.98
CA ASP A 210 3.04 16.77 2.44
C ASP A 210 3.86 17.51 3.49
N GLN A 211 3.27 18.51 4.14
CA GLN A 211 3.94 19.34 5.14
C GLN A 211 4.37 18.50 6.35
N ALA A 212 5.69 18.41 6.57
CA ALA A 212 6.27 17.62 7.65
C ALA A 212 5.93 18.21 9.03
N GLY A 213 5.57 17.36 9.99
CA GLY A 213 5.29 17.74 11.37
C GLY A 213 3.89 18.32 11.61
N GLU A 214 3.15 18.63 10.53
CA GLU A 214 1.76 19.05 10.61
C GLU A 214 0.83 17.85 10.78
N VAL A 215 -0.25 18.05 11.53
CA VAL A 215 -1.30 17.04 11.69
C VAL A 215 -1.97 16.83 10.34
N SER A 216 -2.02 15.57 9.90
CA SER A 216 -2.69 15.21 8.65
C SER A 216 -4.11 14.73 8.94
N PRO A 217 -5.15 15.46 8.51
CA PRO A 217 -6.54 15.03 8.71
C PRO A 217 -6.84 13.68 8.04
N TYR A 218 -6.10 13.34 6.97
CA TYR A 218 -6.23 12.05 6.31
C TYR A 218 -5.69 10.92 7.18
N LEU A 219 -4.46 11.07 7.69
CA LEU A 219 -3.82 10.07 8.53
C LEU A 219 -4.57 9.89 9.87
N GLU A 220 -5.09 10.99 10.44
CA GLU A 220 -5.93 10.94 11.64
C GLU A 220 -7.20 10.13 11.44
N ARG A 221 -7.92 10.34 10.33
CA ARG A 221 -9.11 9.54 10.02
C ARG A 221 -8.78 8.05 9.90
N GLN A 222 -7.67 7.73 9.25
CA GLN A 222 -7.24 6.34 9.14
C GLN A 222 -6.84 5.74 10.49
N TRP A 223 -6.16 6.50 11.33
CA TRP A 223 -5.80 6.02 12.67
C TRP A 223 -7.03 5.79 13.55
N LYS A 224 -7.99 6.71 13.51
CA LYS A 224 -9.27 6.53 14.21
C LYS A 224 -9.99 5.28 13.72
N GLU A 225 -10.08 5.09 12.41
CA GLU A 225 -10.69 3.92 11.79
C GLU A 225 -10.00 2.62 12.20
N VAL A 226 -8.66 2.60 12.24
CA VAL A 226 -7.89 1.46 12.77
C VAL A 226 -8.27 1.16 14.21
N GLY A 227 -8.35 2.17 15.07
CA GLY A 227 -8.78 2.00 16.47
C GLY A 227 -10.18 1.41 16.59
N ASP A 228 -11.13 1.91 15.79
CA ASP A 228 -12.51 1.41 15.76
C ASP A 228 -12.56 -0.07 15.28
N LEU A 229 -11.80 -0.41 14.24
CA LEU A 229 -11.72 -1.78 13.70
C LEU A 229 -11.04 -2.74 14.68
N MET A 230 -9.96 -2.32 15.34
CA MET A 230 -9.29 -3.09 16.39
C MET A 230 -10.24 -3.40 17.55
N ALA A 231 -11.03 -2.41 17.98
CA ALA A 231 -12.00 -2.58 19.06
C ALA A 231 -13.15 -3.52 18.68
N ALA A 232 -13.60 -3.47 17.42
CA ALA A 232 -14.66 -4.33 16.91
C ALA A 232 -14.20 -5.77 16.62
N ASN A 233 -12.90 -6.00 16.41
CA ASN A 233 -12.39 -7.32 16.02
C ASN A 233 -12.27 -8.29 17.23
N PRO A 234 -13.03 -9.41 17.24
CA PRO A 234 -12.97 -10.39 18.32
C PRO A 234 -11.65 -11.16 18.38
N SER A 235 -10.92 -11.30 17.28
CA SER A 235 -9.63 -12.01 17.32
C SER A 235 -8.52 -11.19 17.97
N LEU A 236 -8.75 -9.89 18.23
CA LEU A 236 -7.74 -8.93 18.67
C LEU A 236 -8.03 -8.37 20.07
N GLN A 237 -8.88 -9.02 20.88
CA GLN A 237 -9.20 -8.51 22.22
C GLN A 237 -7.97 -8.45 23.13
N ASP A 238 -7.08 -9.44 23.02
CA ASP A 238 -5.90 -9.57 23.88
C ASP A 238 -4.88 -8.43 23.70
N LEU A 239 -4.84 -7.81 22.51
CA LEU A 239 -3.96 -6.67 22.24
C LEU A 239 -4.41 -5.36 22.89
N ARG A 240 -5.62 -5.33 23.48
CA ARG A 240 -6.18 -4.15 24.15
C ARG A 240 -5.90 -4.10 25.65
N GLY A 241 -5.48 -5.23 26.24
CA GLY A 241 -5.31 -5.38 27.69
C GLY A 241 -3.88 -5.22 28.21
N GLY A 242 -2.93 -4.83 27.36
CA GLY A 242 -1.51 -4.68 27.67
C GLY A 242 -1.04 -3.24 27.77
#